data_AF-A0A0C9YRW2-F1
#
_entry.id   AF-A0A0C9YRW2-F1
#
_cell.length_a   1.000
_cell.length_b   1.000
_cell.length_c   1.000
_cell.angle_alpha   90.00
_cell.angle_beta   90.00
_cell.angle_gamma   90.00
#
_symmetry.space_group_name_H-M   'P 1'
#
loop_
_entity.id
_entity.type
_entity.pdbx_description
1 polymer ?
#
loop_
_entity_poly.entity_id
_entity_poly.type
_entity_poly.pdbx_seq_one_letter_code
_entity_poly.pdbx_strand_id
1 'polypeptide(L)' 'IPRPRNAFILFRCDFVHQRKVNPTENEDNNISRAAGQLWSQMTLLEKQPWLRMAQREKECHALLYPNYKYSP' A
#
# COMPACT_ATOMS: atom_id res chain seq x y z
N ILE A 1 1.41 14.93 -9.44
CA ILE A 1 2.33 14.08 -8.65
C ILE A 1 1.48 13.01 -7.94
N PRO A 2 1.71 11.71 -8.20
CA PRO A 2 0.92 10.64 -7.59
C PRO A 2 1.14 10.61 -6.07
N ARG A 3 0.14 10.13 -5.32
CA ARG A 3 0.25 10.05 -3.85
C ARG A 3 1.36 9.06 -3.47
N PRO A 4 2.15 9.35 -2.41
CA PRO A 4 3.01 8.33 -1.83
C PRO A 4 2.14 7.18 -1.31
N ARG A 5 2.58 5.95 -1.55
CA ARG A 5 1.84 4.76 -1.12
C ARG A 5 1.93 4.63 0.40
N ASN A 6 0.80 4.31 1.03
CA ASN A 6 0.79 3.99 2.45
C ASN A 6 1.13 2.51 2.67
N ALA A 7 1.29 2.12 3.93
CA ALA A 7 1.69 0.75 4.30
C ALA A 7 0.74 -0.33 3.76
N PHE A 8 -0.57 -0.06 3.75
CA PHE A 8 -1.56 -0.97 3.21
C PHE A 8 -1.49 -1.09 1.69
N ILE A 9 -1.25 0.01 0.97
CA ILE A 9 -1.10 -0.02 -0.50
C ILE A 9 0.14 -0.82 -0.89
N LEU A 10 1.25 -0.67 -0.15
CA LEU A 10 2.46 -1.48 -0.36
C LEU A 10 2.18 -2.98 -0.13
N PHE A 11 1.52 -3.30 0.98
CA PHE A 11 1.11 -4.67 1.29
C PHE A 11 0.18 -5.25 0.22
N ARG A 12 -0.82 -4.49 -0.23
CA ARG A 12 -1.76 -4.95 -1.27
C ARG A 12 -1.04 -5.20 -2.59
N CYS A 13 -0.13 -4.31 -3.00
CA CYS A 13 0.69 -4.51 -4.20
C CYS A 13 1.48 -5.81 -4.12
N ASP A 14 2.10 -6.08 -2.99
CA ASP A 14 2.83 -7.33 -2.77
C ASP A 14 1.89 -8.55 -2.76
N PHE A 15 0.73 -8.45 -2.10
CA PHE A 15 -0.28 -9.51 -2.05
C PHE A 15 -0.80 -9.89 -3.44
N VAL A 16 -1.07 -8.91 -4.31
CA VAL A 16 -1.43 -9.14 -5.72
C VAL A 16 -0.26 -9.78 -6.47
N HIS A 17 0.96 -9.29 -6.25
CA HIS A 17 2.16 -9.81 -6.90
C HIS A 17 2.45 -11.27 -6.52
N GLN A 18 2.31 -11.63 -5.25
CA GLN A 18 2.44 -13.00 -4.74
C GLN A 18 1.44 -13.96 -5.40
N ARG A 19 0.22 -13.48 -5.65
CA ARG A 19 -0.82 -14.27 -6.33
C ARG A 19 -0.52 -14.47 -7.82
N LYS A 20 0.41 -13.71 -8.42
CA LYS A 20 0.71 -13.68 -9.87
C LYS A 20 -0.52 -13.51 -10.76
N VAL A 21 -1.56 -12.88 -10.23
CA VAL A 21 -2.81 -12.63 -10.96
C VAL A 21 -2.80 -11.18 -11.44
N ASN A 22 -3.20 -10.97 -12.69
CA ASN A 22 -3.69 -9.68 -13.17
C ASN A 22 -5.21 -9.71 -12.98
N PRO A 23 -5.73 -9.25 -11.84
CA PRO A 23 -7.14 -9.40 -11.55
C PRO A 23 -8.01 -8.65 -12.54
N THR A 24 -9.10 -9.27 -12.94
CA THR A 24 -10.23 -8.57 -13.53
C THR A 24 -10.88 -7.65 -12.48
N GLU A 25 -11.66 -6.64 -12.88
CA GLU A 25 -12.26 -5.67 -11.94
C GLU A 25 -13.02 -6.33 -10.77
N ASN A 26 -13.68 -7.47 -11.04
CA ASN A 26 -14.38 -8.25 -10.01
C ASN A 26 -13.43 -8.94 -9.02
N GLU A 27 -12.31 -9.47 -9.51
CA GLU A 27 -11.29 -10.10 -8.66
C GLU A 27 -10.53 -9.05 -7.84
N ASP A 28 -10.35 -7.84 -8.37
CA ASP A 28 -9.68 -6.74 -7.68
C ASP A 28 -10.44 -6.30 -6.41
N ASN A 29 -11.78 -6.29 -6.48
CA ASN A 29 -12.65 -6.05 -5.33
C ASN A 29 -12.50 -7.15 -4.27
N ASN A 30 -12.47 -8.42 -4.71
CA ASN A 30 -12.30 -9.56 -3.80
C ASN A 30 -10.91 -9.58 -3.15
N ILE A 31 -9.86 -9.27 -3.92
CA ILE A 31 -8.48 -9.20 -3.44
C ILE A 31 -8.34 -8.06 -2.44
N SER A 32 -8.89 -6.88 -2.72
CA SER A 32 -8.85 -5.75 -1.80
C SER A 32 -9.55 -6.08 -0.48
N ARG A 33 -10.66 -6.83 -0.54
CA ARG A 33 -11.38 -7.29 0.65
C ARG A 33 -10.58 -8.32 1.44
N ALA A 34 -9.98 -9.32 0.78
CA ALA A 34 -9.13 -10.33 1.40
C ALA A 34 -7.86 -9.73 2.02
N ALA A 35 -7.18 -8.83 1.29
CA ALA A 35 -6.02 -8.10 1.77
C ALA A 35 -6.38 -7.22 2.97
N GLY A 36 -7.55 -6.56 2.95
CA GLY A 36 -8.05 -5.77 4.08
C GLY A 36 -8.29 -6.61 5.34
N GLN A 37 -8.86 -7.81 5.19
CA GLN A 37 -9.06 -8.74 6.29
C GLN A 37 -7.73 -9.24 6.86
N LEU A 38 -6.82 -9.69 6.00
CA LEU A 38 -5.49 -10.17 6.42
C LEU A 38 -4.70 -9.05 7.10
N TRP A 39 -4.74 -7.84 6.52
CA TRP A 39 -4.12 -6.67 7.12
C TRP A 39 -4.73 -6.34 8.50
N SER A 40 -6.04 -6.47 8.71
CA SER A 40 -6.60 -6.21 10.04
C SER A 40 -6.11 -7.23 11.08
N GLN A 41 -5.96 -8.50 10.68
CA GLN A 41 -5.51 -9.61 11.51
C GLN A 41 -4.00 -9.62 11.79
N MET A 42 -3.19 -9.05 10.90
CA MET A 42 -1.74 -8.97 11.08
C MET A 42 -1.36 -8.19 12.34
N THR A 43 -0.36 -8.70 13.04
CA THR A 43 0.23 -8.06 14.21
C THR A 43 1.01 -6.79 13.83
N LEU A 44 1.28 -5.93 14.82
CA LEU A 44 2.13 -4.76 14.62
C LEU A 44 3.52 -5.12 14.09
N LEU A 45 4.06 -6.28 14.49
CA LEU A 45 5.38 -6.75 14.04
C LEU A 45 5.37 -7.08 12.54
N GLU A 46 4.32 -7.74 12.07
CA GLU A 46 4.15 -8.07 10.65
C GLU A 46 3.86 -6.83 9.81
N LYS A 47 3.20 -5.82 10.38
CA LYS A 47 2.96 -4.51 9.75
C LYS A 47 4.19 -3.61 9.74
N GLN A 48 5.12 -3.81 10.68
CA GLN A 48 6.31 -2.99 10.86
C GLN A 48 7.15 -2.78 9.58
N PRO A 49 7.47 -3.82 8.76
CA PRO A 49 8.20 -3.61 7.52
C PRO A 49 7.45 -2.67 6.56
N TRP A 50 6.13 -2.85 6.42
CA TRP A 50 5.28 -2.02 5.56
C TRP A 50 5.17 -0.58 6.06
N LEU A 51 5.06 -0.39 7.38
CA LEU A 51 5.05 0.92 8.00
C LEU A 51 6.37 1.67 7.79
N ARG A 52 7.52 0.99 7.94
CA ARG A 52 8.84 1.58 7.67
C ARG A 52 8.99 1.96 6.20
N MET A 53 8.56 1.11 5.27
CA MET A 53 8.62 1.41 3.84
C MET A 53 7.73 2.60 3.48
N ALA A 54 6.50 2.66 4.01
CA ALA A 54 5.59 3.78 3.78
C ALA A 54 6.12 5.10 4.35
N GLN A 55 6.74 5.06 5.54
CA GLN A 55 7.38 6.23 6.12
C GLN A 55 8.52 6.74 5.23
N ARG A 56 9.37 5.83 4.74
CA ARG A 56 10.46 6.17 3.83
C ARG A 56 9.93 6.73 2.50
N GLU A 57 8.87 6.16 1.92
CA GLU A 57 8.25 6.72 0.71
C GLU A 57 7.67 8.10 0.95
N LYS A 58 7.03 8.34 2.10
CA LYS A 58 6.51 9.65 2.47
C LYS A 58 7.63 10.68 2.60
N GLU A 59 8.74 10.32 3.25
CA GLU A 59 9.92 11.18 3.40
C GLU A 59 10.57 11.48 2.05
N CYS A 60 10.85 10.44 1.25
CA CYS A 60 11.38 10.61 -0.10
C CYS A 60 10.48 11.49 -0.96
N HIS A 61 9.16 11.29 -0.90
CA HIS A 61 8.20 12.10 -1.65
C HIS A 61 8.17 13.56 -1.18
N ALA A 62 8.26 13.81 0.13
CA ALA A 62 8.34 15.16 0.68
C ALA A 62 9.64 15.88 0.26
N LEU A 63 10.76 15.15 0.21
CA LEU A 63 12.04 15.67 -0.27
C LEU A 63 12.03 15.95 -1.77
N LEU A 64 11.46 15.04 -2.57
CA LEU A 64 11.39 15.18 -4.04
C LEU A 64 10.40 16.25 -4.46
N TYR A 65 9.32 16.42 -3.69
CA TYR A 65 8.23 17.33 -3.98
C TYR A 65 7.87 18.19 -2.76
N PRO A 66 8.72 19.15 -2.39
CA PRO A 66 8.52 19.99 -1.19
C PRO A 66 7.26 20.85 -1.26
N ASN A 67 6.82 21.20 -2.47
CA ASN A 67 5.58 21.96 -2.72
C ASN A 67 4.37 21.07 -3.00
N TYR A 68 4.48 19.75 -2.75
CA TYR A 68 3.36 18.85 -2.98
C TYR A 68 2.21 19.11 -2.00
N LYS A 69 1.05 19.48 -2.55
CA LYS A 69 -0.21 19.54 -1.83
C LYS A 69 -1.20 18.63 -2.51
N TYR A 70 -1.86 17.77 -1.73
CA TYR A 70 -2.92 16.92 -2.24
C TYR A 70 -4.16 17.78 -2.54
N SER A 71 -4.58 17.80 -3.81
CA SER A 71 -5.87 18.31 -4.26
C SER A 71 -6.70 17.12 -4.75
N PRO A 72 -7.79 16.75 -4.05
CA PRO A 72 -8.70 15.70 -4.47
C PRO A 72 -9.48 16.07 -5.73
#